data_AF-A0AAU6FBT9-F1
#
_entry.id   AF-A0AAU6FBT9-F1
#
_cell.length_a   1.000
_cell.length_b   1.000
_cell.length_c   1.000
_cell.angle_alpha   90.00
_cell.angle_beta   90.00
_cell.angle_gamma   90.00
#
_symmetry.space_group_name_H-M   'P 1'
#
loop_
_entity.id
_entity.type
_entity.pdbx_description
1 polymer ?
#
loop_
_entity_poly.entity_id
_entity_poly.type
_entity_poly.pdbx_seq_one_letter_code
_entity_poly.pdbx_strand_id
1 'polypeptide(L)'
;MTVHVDDLLVQIAHGSRSALAELYDLLAPLLLALLRSHGRSLERAHNALVDAFARIWRRAPSYEPGHSSLDWVIDQTTHADASGVA
;
A
#
# COMPACT_ATOMS: atom_id res chain seq x y z
N MET A 1 -14.13 17.34 -1.03
CA MET A 1 -12.68 17.59 -0.84
C MET A 1 -11.99 16.37 -1.40
N THR A 2 -11.25 16.47 -2.50
CA THR A 2 -10.58 15.32 -3.12
C THR A 2 -9.34 15.00 -2.29
N VAL A 3 -9.33 13.86 -1.62
CA VAL A 3 -8.15 13.40 -0.88
C VAL A 3 -7.12 12.91 -1.90
N HIS A 4 -5.91 13.44 -1.84
CA HIS A 4 -4.83 13.07 -2.73
C HIS A 4 -3.96 12.00 -2.06
N VAL A 5 -3.63 10.94 -2.79
CA VAL A 5 -2.78 9.84 -2.29
C VAL A 5 -1.44 10.36 -1.77
N ASP A 6 -0.88 11.38 -2.43
CA ASP A 6 0.36 12.05 -2.01
C ASP A 6 0.26 12.63 -0.60
N ASP A 7 -0.82 13.35 -0.31
CA ASP A 7 -1.07 13.95 1.01
C ASP A 7 -1.19 12.86 2.09
N LEU A 8 -1.92 11.78 1.79
CA LEU A 8 -2.02 10.63 2.69
C LEU A 8 -0.65 10.01 2.99
N LEU A 9 0.21 9.82 1.98
CA LEU A 9 1.55 9.27 2.16
C LEU A 9 2.44 10.18 3.02
N VAL A 10 2.35 11.50 2.84
CA VAL A 10 3.04 12.48 3.69
C VAL A 10 2.52 12.42 5.13
N GLN A 11 1.20 12.35 5.33
CA GLN A 11 0.63 12.20 6.69
C GLN A 11 1.04 10.87 7.34
N ILE A 12 1.13 9.78 6.58
CA ILE A 12 1.62 8.49 7.05
C ILE A 12 3.10 8.58 7.44
N ALA A 13 3.92 9.30 6.69
CA ALA A 13 5.32 9.56 7.03
C ALA A 13 5.48 10.25 8.39
N HIS A 14 4.50 11.10 8.75
CA HIS A 14 4.41 11.75 10.07
C HIS A 14 3.74 10.88 11.16
N GLY A 15 3.40 9.63 10.86
CA GLY A 15 2.80 8.70 11.83
C GLY A 15 1.27 8.79 11.95
N SER A 16 0.58 9.39 10.97
CA SER A 16 -0.88 9.43 10.96
C SER A 16 -1.48 8.07 10.59
N ARG A 17 -2.01 7.38 11.60
CA ARG A 17 -2.75 6.12 11.41
C ARG A 17 -4.08 6.33 10.68
N SER A 18 -4.70 7.49 10.85
CA SER A 18 -5.94 7.84 10.15
C SER A 18 -5.71 7.98 8.65
N ALA A 19 -4.58 8.57 8.25
CA ALA A 19 -4.20 8.64 6.83
C ALA A 19 -3.91 7.25 6.24
N LEU A 20 -3.33 6.34 7.03
CA LEU A 20 -3.14 4.95 6.60
C LEU A 20 -4.48 4.24 6.40
N ALA A 21 -5.44 4.42 7.30
CA ALA A 21 -6.78 3.84 7.16
C ALA A 21 -7.49 4.38 5.91
N GLU A 22 -7.42 5.69 5.67
CA GLU A 22 -8.01 6.32 4.48
C GLU A 22 -7.33 5.83 3.19
N LEU A 23 -6.00 5.67 3.19
CA LEU A 23 -5.27 5.08 2.07
C LEU A 23 -5.69 3.62 1.84
N TYR A 24 -5.92 2.86 2.92
CA TYR A 24 -6.40 1.49 2.85
C TYR A 24 -7.78 1.42 2.21
N ASP A 25 -8.75 2.19 2.68
CA ASP A 25 -10.11 2.19 2.14
C ASP A 25 -10.13 2.55 0.64
N LEU A 26 -9.24 3.45 0.21
CA LEU A 26 -9.12 3.87 -1.19
C LEU A 26 -8.46 2.82 -2.09
N LEU A 27 -7.35 2.21 -1.64
CA LEU A 27 -6.49 1.38 -2.51
C LEU A 27 -6.63 -0.12 -2.29
N ALA A 28 -7.18 -0.57 -1.15
CA ALA A 28 -7.39 -1.99 -0.87
C ALA A 28 -8.12 -2.76 -1.99
N PRO A 29 -9.24 -2.28 -2.58
CA PRO A 29 -9.92 -3.02 -3.63
C PRO A 29 -9.07 -3.18 -4.90
N LEU A 30 -8.31 -2.14 -5.28
CA LEU A 30 -7.43 -2.14 -6.44
C LEU A 30 -6.25 -3.10 -6.22
N LEU A 31 -5.56 -2.97 -5.09
CA LEU A 31 -4.40 -3.79 -4.75
C LEU A 31 -4.80 -5.26 -4.54
N LEU A 32 -5.96 -5.53 -3.95
CA LEU A 32 -6.45 -6.90 -3.82
C LEU A 32 -6.73 -7.54 -5.18
N ALA A 33 -7.33 -6.79 -6.12
CA ALA A 33 -7.54 -7.28 -7.49
C ALA A 33 -6.20 -7.57 -8.19
N LEU A 34 -5.20 -6.69 -8.03
CA LEU A 34 -3.85 -6.90 -8.54
C LEU A 34 -3.21 -8.18 -7.96
N LEU A 35 -3.22 -8.33 -6.64
CA LEU A 35 -2.62 -9.50 -5.97
C LEU A 35 -3.34 -10.81 -6.32
N ARG A 36 -4.65 -10.76 -6.55
CA ARG A 36 -5.42 -11.91 -7.05
C ARG A 36 -5.09 -12.23 -8.51
N SER A 37 -4.77 -11.25 -9.34
CA SER A 37 -4.38 -11.47 -10.73
C SER A 37 -3.11 -12.32 -10.88
N HIS A 38 -2.27 -12.36 -9.85
CA HIS A 38 -1.07 -13.21 -9.79
C HIS A 38 -1.40 -14.70 -9.49
N GLY A 39 -2.67 -15.11 -9.54
CA GLY A 39 -3.11 -16.49 -9.31
C GLY A 39 -3.17 -16.90 -7.83
N ARG A 40 -3.16 -15.94 -6.89
CA ARG A 40 -3.24 -16.23 -5.46
C ARG A 40 -4.66 -16.58 -5.02
N SER A 41 -4.78 -17.53 -4.08
CA SER A 41 -5.98 -17.73 -3.29
C SER A 41 -6.36 -16.45 -2.53
N LEU A 42 -7.65 -16.26 -2.26
CA LEU A 42 -8.16 -15.08 -1.55
C LEU A 42 -7.42 -14.82 -0.22
N GLU A 43 -7.21 -15.85 0.59
CA GLU A 43 -6.47 -15.74 1.87
C GLU A 43 -5.04 -15.23 1.68
N ARG A 44 -4.30 -15.77 0.70
CA ARG A 44 -2.93 -15.34 0.40
C ARG A 44 -2.90 -13.90 -0.13
N ALA A 45 -3.88 -13.52 -0.94
CA ALA A 45 -3.99 -12.15 -1.44
C ALA A 45 -4.29 -11.16 -0.30
N HIS A 46 -5.14 -11.54 0.66
CA HIS A 46 -5.44 -10.71 1.82
C HIS A 46 -4.24 -10.56 2.75
N ASN A 47 -3.52 -11.64 3.05
CA ASN A 47 -2.30 -11.56 3.87
C ASN A 47 -1.25 -10.66 3.21
N ALA A 48 -0.99 -10.85 1.91
CA ALA A 48 -0.06 -10.01 1.17
C ALA A 48 -0.49 -8.53 1.11
N LEU A 49 -1.79 -8.25 1.12
CA LEU A 49 -2.31 -6.88 1.21
C LEU A 49 -1.93 -6.24 2.56
N VAL A 50 -2.14 -6.95 3.67
CA VAL A 50 -1.77 -6.48 5.01
C VAL A 50 -0.27 -6.22 5.11
N ASP A 51 0.56 -7.14 4.59
CA ASP A 51 2.01 -6.96 4.54
C ASP A 51 2.44 -5.75 3.69
N ALA A 52 1.76 -5.52 2.56
CA ALA A 52 2.00 -4.36 1.71
C ALA A 52 1.73 -3.05 2.46
N PHE A 53 0.59 -2.93 3.15
CA PHE A 53 0.29 -1.74 3.96
C PHE A 53 1.25 -1.56 5.13
N ALA A 54 1.68 -2.65 5.78
CA ALA A 54 2.71 -2.58 6.82
C ALA A 54 4.06 -2.11 6.26
N ARG A 55 4.40 -2.49 5.02
CA ARG A 55 5.60 -2.04 4.32
C ARG A 55 5.50 -0.57 3.93
N ILE A 56 4.35 -0.13 3.41
CA ILE A 56 4.05 1.28 3.12
C ILE A 56 4.22 2.12 4.37
N TRP A 57 3.65 1.72 5.51
CA TRP A 57 3.84 2.42 6.79
C TRP A 57 5.31 2.61 7.16
N ARG A 58 6.13 1.55 7.03
CA ARG A 58 7.58 1.62 7.34
C ARG A 58 8.37 2.44 6.34
N ARG A 59 7.95 2.50 5.07
CA ARG A 59 8.67 3.14 3.96
C ARG A 59 8.16 4.55 3.64
N ALA A 60 7.00 4.95 4.13
CA ALA A 60 6.41 6.27 3.91
C ALA A 60 7.37 7.44 4.26
N PRO A 61 8.22 7.38 5.30
CA PRO A 61 9.21 8.45 5.55
C PRO A 61 10.23 8.66 4.42
N SER A 62 10.39 7.69 3.53
CA SER A 62 11.25 7.76 2.34
C SER A 62 10.48 8.14 1.08
N TYR A 63 9.18 8.43 1.18
CA TYR A 63 8.38 8.88 0.05
C TYR A 63 8.71 10.34 -0.27
N GLU A 64 9.10 10.60 -1.52
CA GLU A 64 9.30 11.96 -2.02
C GLU A 64 8.11 12.35 -2.93
N PRO A 65 7.32 13.38 -2.54
CA PRO A 65 6.18 13.82 -3.33
C PRO A 65 6.63 14.39 -4.67
N GLY A 66 6.00 13.95 -5.75
CA GLY A 66 6.32 14.41 -7.13
C GLY A 66 6.46 13.29 -8.17
N HIS A 67 6.76 12.06 -7.74
CA HIS A 67 6.60 10.87 -8.59
C HIS A 67 5.19 10.30 -8.42
N SER A 68 4.66 9.60 -9.43
CA SER A 68 3.30 9.02 -9.37
C SER A 68 3.10 8.21 -8.09
N SER A 69 2.30 8.72 -7.14
CA SER A 69 2.11 8.11 -5.81
C SER A 69 1.60 6.68 -5.89
N LEU A 70 0.77 6.39 -6.91
CA LEU A 70 0.27 5.05 -7.20
C LEU A 70 1.38 4.09 -7.63
N ASP A 71 2.34 4.56 -8.42
CA ASP A 71 3.47 3.75 -8.90
C ASP A 71 4.33 3.32 -7.71
N TRP A 72 4.61 4.24 -6.79
CA TRP A 72 5.32 3.94 -5.55
C TRP A 72 4.56 2.93 -4.67
N VAL A 73 3.24 3.07 -4.51
CA VAL A 73 2.41 2.12 -3.74
C VAL A 73 2.41 0.73 -4.38
N ILE A 74 2.30 0.65 -5.71
CA ILE A 74 2.34 -0.61 -6.45
C ILE A 74 3.72 -1.26 -6.31
N ASP A 75 4.81 -0.49 -6.45
CA ASP A 75 6.18 -0.96 -6.18
C ASP A 75 6.29 -1.52 -4.76
N GLN A 76 5.74 -0.81 -3.76
CA GLN A 76 5.79 -1.29 -2.38
C GLN A 76 5.04 -2.61 -2.19
N THR A 77 3.93 -2.78 -2.91
CA THR A 77 3.04 -3.94 -2.84
C THR A 77 3.63 -5.16 -3.54
N THR A 78 4.24 -4.99 -4.72
CA THR A 78 4.91 -6.08 -5.45
C THR A 78 6.06 -6.66 -4.65
N HIS A 79 6.86 -5.81 -4.00
CA HIS A 79 7.98 -6.25 -3.17
C HIS A 79 7.54 -6.90 -1.84
N ALA A 80 6.31 -6.68 -1.37
CA ALA A 80 5.79 -7.35 -0.18
C ALA A 80 5.56 -8.85 -0.42
N ASP A 81 5.32 -9.25 -1.67
CA ASP A 81 5.12 -10.65 -2.07
C ASP A 81 6.33 -11.55 -1.74
N ALA A 82 7.54 -10.98 -1.73
CA ALA A 82 8.77 -11.75 -1.54
C ALA A 82 9.01 -12.20 -0.09
N SER A 83 8.32 -11.62 0.91
CA SER A 83 8.52 -11.94 2.32
C SER A 83 7.59 -13.03 2.87
N GLY A 84 6.59 -13.47 2.09
CA GLY A 84 5.58 -14.45 2.50
C GLY A 84 5.91 -15.92 2.20
N VAL A 85 7.13 -16.23 1.72
CA VAL A 85 7.58 -17.60 1.46
C VAL A 85 8.59 -18.05 2.53
N ALA A 86 8.08 -18.46 3.69
CA ALA A 86 8.82 -19.25 4.66
C ALA A 86 7.92 -20.33 5.25
#